data_AF-A0A7J7GAI7-F1
#
_entry.id   AF-A0A7J7GAI7-F1
#
_cell.length_a   1.000
_cell.length_b   1.000
_cell.length_c   1.000
_cell.angle_alpha   90.00
_cell.angle_beta   90.00
_cell.angle_gamma   90.00
#
_symmetry.space_group_name_H-M   'P 1'
#
loop_
_entity.id
_entity.type
_entity.pdbx_description
1 polymer ?
#
loop_
_entity_poly.entity_id
_entity_poly.type
_entity_poly.pdbx_seq_one_letter_code
_entity_poly.pdbx_strand_id
1 'polypeptide(L)'
;MGSSAAEAVTSIPSDEVLVQYVVLRRDLIDTWPLGSVVTQGCHASVSAIWSHMDDPHTLDYCSPTNLDSMHKAKNELLCQRPRVTLEVKGETQIRNLSEKLTAGDIAHKLWIEQPENIPTCLATKPYPKSVVSSFFKKLKLCK
;
A
#
# COMPACT_ATOMS: atom_id res chain seq x y z
N MET A 1 -2.98 -29.13 -37.72
CA MET A 1 -4.25 -29.01 -36.96
C MET A 1 -3.92 -28.20 -35.73
N GLY A 2 -4.38 -26.95 -35.71
CA GLY A 2 -3.90 -25.88 -34.84
C GLY A 2 -4.26 -26.08 -33.38
N SER A 3 -3.26 -25.88 -32.52
CA SER A 3 -3.40 -25.65 -31.09
C SER A 3 -4.01 -24.26 -30.87
N SER A 4 -5.01 -24.15 -30.00
CA SER A 4 -5.26 -22.93 -29.24
C SER A 4 -6.06 -23.28 -28.00
N ALA A 5 -5.36 -23.39 -26.88
CA ALA A 5 -5.95 -23.28 -25.56
C ALA A 5 -6.30 -21.80 -25.37
N ALA A 6 -7.60 -21.50 -25.33
CA ALA A 6 -8.08 -20.17 -24.99
C ALA A 6 -7.78 -19.93 -23.50
N GLU A 7 -6.77 -19.09 -23.23
CA GLU A 7 -6.55 -18.52 -21.92
C GLU A 7 -7.82 -17.77 -21.47
N ALA A 8 -8.34 -18.17 -20.32
CA ALA A 8 -9.46 -17.50 -19.69
C ALA A 8 -9.01 -16.09 -19.28
N VAL A 9 -9.45 -15.10 -20.06
CA VAL A 9 -9.34 -13.68 -19.70
C VAL A 9 -10.26 -13.46 -18.50
N THR A 10 -9.69 -13.51 -17.30
CA THR A 10 -10.41 -13.17 -16.08
C THR A 10 -10.73 -11.68 -16.14
N SER A 11 -11.98 -11.34 -16.42
CA SER A 11 -12.48 -9.96 -16.46
C SER A 11 -12.24 -9.32 -15.09
N ILE A 12 -11.35 -8.32 -15.06
CA ILE A 12 -11.09 -7.52 -13.86
C ILE A 12 -12.39 -6.74 -13.57
N PRO A 13 -13.02 -6.89 -12.39
CA PRO A 13 -14.18 -6.08 -12.04
C PRO A 13 -13.78 -4.61 -11.99
N SER A 14 -14.33 -3.82 -12.92
CA SER A 14 -13.95 -2.43 -13.22
C SER A 14 -14.35 -1.39 -12.17
N ASP A 15 -14.73 -1.81 -10.97
CA ASP A 15 -15.26 -0.95 -9.89
C ASP A 15 -14.59 -1.19 -8.53
N GLU A 16 -13.55 -2.03 -8.46
CA GLU A 16 -12.82 -2.21 -7.21
C GLU A 16 -11.91 -1.01 -6.89
N VAL A 17 -12.10 -0.45 -5.70
CA VAL A 17 -11.31 0.67 -5.22
C VAL A 17 -9.86 0.23 -5.00
N LEU A 18 -8.95 0.79 -5.78
CA LEU A 18 -7.51 0.66 -5.58
C LEU A 18 -7.07 1.49 -4.39
N VAL A 19 -6.24 0.91 -3.53
CA VAL A 19 -5.71 1.56 -2.33
C VAL A 19 -4.22 1.26 -2.18
N GLN A 20 -3.48 2.25 -1.71
CA GLN A 20 -2.13 2.06 -1.21
C GLN A 20 -2.14 2.18 0.31
N TYR A 21 -1.80 1.10 1.03
CA TYR A 21 -1.57 1.15 2.46
C TYR A 21 -0.17 1.66 2.78
N VAL A 22 -0.09 2.58 3.73
CA VAL A 22 1.16 3.09 4.31
C VAL A 22 1.12 2.80 5.81
N VAL A 23 2.16 2.18 6.34
CA VAL A 23 2.25 1.80 7.74
C VAL A 23 3.45 2.48 8.37
N LEU A 24 3.19 3.21 9.45
CA LEU A 24 4.17 3.99 10.19
C LEU A 24 4.43 3.36 11.56
N ARG A 25 5.65 3.52 12.05
CA ARG A 25 6.05 3.12 13.41
C ARG A 25 5.64 4.16 14.44
N ARG A 26 4.82 3.76 15.41
CA ARG A 26 4.32 4.64 16.48
C ARG A 26 5.44 5.11 17.40
N ASP A 27 6.37 4.23 17.74
CA ASP A 27 7.54 4.56 18.55
C ASP A 27 8.39 5.68 17.92
N LEU A 28 8.49 5.70 16.58
CA LEU A 28 9.15 6.79 15.87
C LEU A 28 8.30 8.06 15.82
N ILE A 29 6.98 7.96 15.68
CA ILE A 29 6.08 9.14 15.76
C ILE A 29 6.25 9.88 17.09
N ASP A 30 6.44 9.15 18.19
CA ASP A 30 6.57 9.73 19.52
C ASP A 30 7.98 10.29 19.80
N THR A 31 9.01 9.89 19.04
CA THR A 31 10.41 10.34 19.25
C THR A 31 10.95 11.25 18.16
N TRP A 32 10.40 11.21 16.95
CA TRP A 32 10.88 11.97 15.80
C TRP A 32 9.95 13.15 15.49
N PRO A 33 10.46 14.21 14.84
CA PRO A 33 9.60 15.25 14.29
C PRO A 33 8.57 14.64 13.32
N LEU A 34 7.30 15.05 13.45
CA LEU A 34 6.22 14.57 12.60
C LEU A 34 6.56 14.69 11.10
N GLY A 35 7.19 15.81 10.71
CA GLY A 35 7.63 16.03 9.34
C GLY A 35 8.57 14.94 8.82
N SER A 36 9.53 14.50 9.65
CA SER A 36 10.45 13.42 9.28
C SER A 36 9.69 12.12 9.01
N VAL A 37 8.76 11.73 9.91
CA VAL A 37 7.98 10.50 9.75
C VAL A 37 7.08 10.55 8.50
N VAL A 38 6.49 11.71 8.23
CA VAL A 38 5.70 11.92 7.00
C VAL A 38 6.56 11.73 5.76
N THR A 39 7.76 12.33 5.73
CA THR A 39 8.71 12.17 4.62
C THR A 39 9.10 10.71 4.42
N GLN A 40 9.32 9.94 5.49
CA GLN A 40 9.55 8.50 5.40
C GLN A 40 8.38 7.78 4.70
N GLY A 41 7.15 8.07 5.12
CA GLY A 41 5.94 7.52 4.48
C GLY A 41 5.87 7.84 2.98
N CYS A 42 6.17 9.08 2.59
CA CYS A 42 6.22 9.50 1.19
C CYS A 42 7.28 8.72 0.39
N HIS A 43 8.49 8.56 0.94
CA HIS A 43 9.56 7.81 0.29
C HIS A 43 9.18 6.34 0.08
N ALA A 44 8.59 5.70 1.08
CA ALA A 44 8.09 4.33 0.94
C ALA A 44 7.02 4.24 -0.14
N SER A 45 6.03 5.14 -0.15
CA SER A 45 4.95 5.18 -1.13
C SER A 45 5.44 5.31 -2.56
N VAL A 46 6.31 6.30 -2.81
CA VAL A 46 6.88 6.54 -4.15
C VAL A 46 7.74 5.36 -4.57
N SER A 47 8.56 4.81 -3.67
CA SER A 47 9.39 3.66 -3.97
C SER A 47 8.55 2.41 -4.29
N ALA A 48 7.45 2.18 -3.58
CA ALA A 48 6.55 1.05 -3.83
C ALA A 48 5.85 1.17 -5.20
N ILE A 49 5.40 2.36 -5.57
CA ILE A 49 4.79 2.65 -6.88
C ILE A 49 5.83 2.48 -7.99
N TRP A 50 6.97 3.15 -7.88
CA TRP A 50 8.00 3.13 -8.92
C TRP A 50 8.55 1.71 -9.18
N SER A 51 8.74 0.92 -8.13
CA SER A 51 9.22 -0.47 -8.25
C SER A 51 8.24 -1.38 -8.99
N HIS A 52 6.97 -0.97 -9.14
CA HIS A 52 5.91 -1.73 -9.80
C HIS A 52 5.13 -0.87 -10.79
N MET A 53 5.81 0.06 -11.46
CA MET A 53 5.19 1.02 -12.37
C MET A 53 4.56 0.35 -13.60
N ASP A 54 5.04 -0.83 -14.00
CA ASP A 54 4.52 -1.59 -15.15
C ASP A 54 3.33 -2.48 -14.78
N ASP A 55 2.95 -2.53 -13.50
CA ASP A 55 1.83 -3.34 -13.06
C ASP A 55 0.48 -2.71 -13.44
N PRO A 56 -0.49 -3.49 -13.95
CA PRO A 56 -1.79 -2.97 -14.37
C PRO A 56 -2.53 -2.19 -13.28
N HIS A 57 -2.44 -2.61 -12.01
CA HIS A 57 -3.09 -1.89 -10.91
C HIS A 57 -2.36 -0.59 -10.57
N THR A 58 -1.03 -0.57 -10.63
CA THR A 58 -0.26 0.67 -10.42
C THR A 58 -0.53 1.68 -11.54
N LEU A 59 -0.58 1.22 -12.79
CA LEU A 59 -0.90 2.06 -13.96
C LEU A 59 -2.30 2.65 -13.86
N ASP A 60 -3.30 1.84 -13.50
CA ASP A 60 -4.67 2.32 -13.30
C ASP A 60 -4.76 3.31 -12.13
N TYR A 61 -4.06 3.03 -11.03
CA TYR A 61 -3.99 3.92 -9.87
C TYR A 61 -3.36 5.29 -10.19
N CYS A 62 -2.33 5.31 -11.05
CA CYS A 62 -1.65 6.52 -11.51
C CYS A 62 -2.26 7.12 -12.79
N SER A 63 -3.40 6.61 -13.28
CA SER A 63 -4.03 7.11 -14.51
C SER A 63 -4.60 8.53 -14.32
N PRO A 64 -4.65 9.37 -15.36
CA PRO A 64 -5.21 10.73 -15.26
C PRO A 64 -6.62 10.80 -14.68
N THR A 65 -7.42 9.74 -14.89
CA THR A 65 -8.78 9.62 -14.35
C THR A 65 -8.82 9.31 -12.86
N ASN A 66 -7.79 8.64 -12.33
CA ASN A 66 -7.75 8.20 -10.93
C ASN A 66 -6.77 9.03 -10.09
N LEU A 67 -5.87 9.84 -10.66
CA LEU A 67 -4.90 10.67 -9.94
C LEU A 67 -5.54 11.57 -8.87
N ASP A 68 -6.61 12.29 -9.22
CA ASP A 68 -7.34 13.13 -8.27
C ASP A 68 -8.27 12.34 -7.33
N SER A 69 -8.47 11.06 -7.63
CA SER A 69 -9.35 10.14 -6.92
C SER A 69 -8.61 8.92 -6.36
N MET A 70 -7.30 9.03 -6.09
CA MET A 70 -6.42 7.95 -5.60
C MET A 70 -6.87 7.33 -4.26
N HIS A 71 -7.96 7.87 -3.67
CA HIS A 71 -8.64 7.33 -2.50
C HIS A 71 -10.18 7.46 -2.56
N LYS A 72 -10.75 7.98 -3.67
CA LYS A 72 -12.18 8.21 -3.86
C LYS A 72 -12.73 7.09 -4.72
N ALA A 73 -13.43 6.17 -4.06
CA ALA A 73 -14.40 5.34 -4.75
C ALA A 73 -15.32 6.25 -5.59
N LYS A 74 -15.60 5.88 -6.84
CA LYS A 74 -16.57 6.58 -7.71
C LYS A 74 -17.97 6.68 -7.08
N ASN A 75 -18.23 5.91 -6.01
CA ASN A 75 -19.40 6.07 -5.15
C ASN A 75 -19.12 7.04 -4.00
N GLU A 76 -19.73 8.21 -4.09
CA GLU A 76 -19.77 9.30 -3.10
C GLU A 76 -20.17 8.81 -1.69
N LEU A 77 -20.83 7.65 -1.60
CA LEU A 77 -21.31 7.03 -0.36
C LEU A 77 -20.23 6.27 0.47
N LEU A 78 -19.07 5.97 -0.10
CA LEU A 78 -17.94 5.32 0.61
C LEU A 78 -16.87 6.32 1.09
N CYS A 79 -17.12 7.62 0.93
CA CYS A 79 -16.22 8.71 1.29
C CYS A 79 -16.23 9.02 2.80
N GLN A 80 -16.17 8.01 3.68
CA GLN A 80 -16.07 8.27 5.11
C GLN A 80 -14.69 8.12 5.74
N ARG A 81 -13.75 7.30 5.25
CA ARG A 81 -12.34 7.34 5.76
C ARG A 81 -11.32 6.81 4.75
N PRO A 82 -10.65 7.66 3.95
CA PRO A 82 -9.46 7.28 3.19
C PRO A 82 -8.22 7.16 4.11
N ARG A 83 -8.38 6.64 5.33
CA ARG A 83 -7.25 6.45 6.25
C ARG A 83 -6.56 5.13 5.91
N VAL A 84 -5.71 5.20 4.89
CA VAL A 84 -4.81 4.11 4.50
C VAL A 84 -3.48 4.15 5.26
N THR A 85 -3.28 5.21 6.06
CA THR A 85 -2.16 5.32 6.99
C THR A 85 -2.47 4.60 8.28
N LEU A 86 -1.75 3.52 8.52
CA LEU A 86 -1.86 2.65 9.68
C LEU A 86 -0.63 2.79 10.56
N GLU A 87 -0.75 2.38 11.82
CA GLU A 87 0.36 2.39 12.76
C GLU A 87 0.64 1.00 13.34
N VAL A 88 1.92 0.75 13.61
CA VAL A 88 2.42 -0.41 14.36
C VAL A 88 3.25 0.09 15.54
N LYS A 89 3.31 -0.68 16.62
CA LYS A 89 3.95 -0.24 17.88
C LYS A 89 5.47 -0.14 17.82
N GLY A 90 6.12 -0.86 16.90
CA GLY A 90 7.58 -0.93 16.86
C GLY A 90 8.11 -1.81 15.75
N GLU A 91 9.44 -1.96 15.73
CA GLU A 91 10.19 -2.65 14.67
C GLU A 91 9.76 -4.10 14.43
N THR A 92 9.63 -4.90 15.50
CA THR A 92 9.24 -6.31 15.35
C THR A 92 7.91 -6.45 14.64
N GLN A 93 6.96 -5.54 14.90
CA GLN A 93 5.65 -5.59 14.27
C GLN A 93 5.70 -5.21 12.78
N ILE A 94 6.52 -4.23 12.39
CA ILE A 94 6.64 -3.85 10.97
C ILE A 94 7.34 -4.93 10.15
N ARG A 95 8.36 -5.60 10.72
CA ARG A 95 9.03 -6.73 10.08
C ARG A 95 8.11 -7.93 9.93
N ASN A 96 7.39 -8.31 10.99
CA ASN A 96 6.40 -9.38 10.93
C ASN A 96 5.28 -9.09 9.91
N LEU A 97 4.91 -7.81 9.74
CA LEU A 97 3.95 -7.41 8.70
C LEU A 97 4.54 -7.58 7.30
N SER A 98 5.78 -7.13 7.08
CA SER A 98 6.51 -7.33 5.83
C SER A 98 6.58 -8.80 5.45
N GLU A 99 6.98 -9.67 6.37
CA GLU A 99 7.03 -11.12 6.15
C GLU A 99 5.66 -11.72 5.79
N LYS A 100 4.59 -11.29 6.47
CA LYS A 100 3.21 -11.73 6.15
C LYS A 100 2.77 -11.29 4.76
N LEU A 101 3.14 -10.08 4.35
CA LEU A 101 2.83 -9.57 3.01
C LEU A 101 3.62 -10.33 1.95
N THR A 102 4.91 -10.61 2.17
CA THR A 102 5.71 -11.46 1.29
C THR A 102 5.12 -12.87 1.19
N ALA A 103 4.72 -13.48 2.31
CA ALA A 103 4.09 -14.80 2.32
C ALA A 103 2.71 -14.82 1.62
N GLY A 104 2.02 -13.69 1.58
CA GLY A 104 0.76 -13.50 0.86
C GLY A 104 0.93 -13.03 -0.58
N ASP A 105 2.16 -12.99 -1.11
CA ASP A 105 2.50 -12.47 -2.44
C ASP A 105 2.02 -11.02 -2.70
N ILE A 106 2.03 -10.22 -1.64
CA ILE A 106 1.67 -8.80 -1.69
C ILE A 106 2.94 -7.97 -1.82
N ALA A 107 3.12 -7.36 -2.99
CA ALA A 107 4.21 -6.47 -3.28
C ALA A 107 4.18 -5.23 -2.37
N HIS A 108 5.30 -4.98 -1.70
CA HIS A 108 5.44 -3.86 -0.78
C HIS A 108 6.90 -3.43 -0.67
N LYS A 109 7.10 -2.22 -0.17
CA LYS A 109 8.38 -1.64 0.16
C LYS A 109 8.46 -1.46 1.67
N LEU A 110 9.40 -2.17 2.31
CA LEU A 110 9.86 -1.81 3.64
C LEU A 110 10.95 -0.74 3.47
N TRP A 111 10.68 0.47 3.98
CA TRP A 111 11.63 1.57 3.93
C TRP A 111 12.57 1.50 5.13
N ILE A 112 13.86 1.58 4.83
CA ILE A 112 14.94 1.48 5.80
C ILE A 112 15.71 2.79 5.72
N GLU A 113 15.69 3.54 6.82
CA GLU A 113 16.38 4.83 6.90
C GLU A 113 17.88 4.63 7.06
N GLN A 114 18.66 5.44 6.35
CA GLN A 114 20.11 5.50 6.45
C GLN A 114 20.55 6.79 7.14
N PRO A 115 21.67 6.79 7.89
CA PRO A 115 22.65 5.70 8.04
C PRO A 115 22.33 4.67 9.14
N GLU A 116 21.28 4.86 9.94
CA GLU A 116 20.98 4.03 11.12
C GLU A 116 20.50 2.61 10.75
N ASN A 117 20.12 2.38 9.49
CA ASN A 117 19.67 1.12 8.92
C ASN A 117 18.45 0.51 9.66
N ILE A 118 17.53 1.37 10.10
CA ILE A 118 16.31 0.96 10.82
C ILE A 118 15.08 1.00 9.91
N PRO A 119 14.17 0.01 9.99
CA PRO A 119 12.92 0.04 9.23
C PRO A 119 11.98 1.07 9.83
N THR A 120 11.61 2.11 9.10
CA THR A 120 10.81 3.23 9.64
C THR A 120 9.34 3.15 9.22
N CYS A 121 9.09 2.77 7.97
CA CYS A 121 7.75 2.66 7.42
C CYS A 121 7.67 1.56 6.34
N LEU A 122 6.44 1.22 5.98
CA LEU A 122 6.13 0.23 4.95
C LEU A 122 5.03 0.77 4.05
N ALA A 123 5.18 0.66 2.74
CA ALA A 123 4.12 0.99 1.80
C ALA A 123 3.87 -0.19 0.85
N THR A 124 2.60 -0.42 0.54
CA THR A 124 2.22 -1.43 -0.47
C THR A 124 2.24 -0.83 -1.87
N LYS A 125 2.37 -1.68 -2.88
CA LYS A 125 1.91 -1.31 -4.23
C LYS A 125 0.40 -1.00 -4.16
N PRO A 126 -0.14 -0.15 -5.05
CA PRO A 126 -1.58 -0.05 -5.22
C PRO A 126 -2.19 -1.44 -5.49
N TYR A 127 -3.21 -1.80 -4.71
CA TYR A 127 -3.94 -3.05 -4.86
C TYR A 127 -5.45 -2.82 -4.71
N PRO A 128 -6.29 -3.69 -5.30
CA PRO A 128 -7.71 -3.70 -4.99
C PRO A 128 -7.93 -3.95 -3.50
N LYS A 129 -8.79 -3.14 -2.88
CA LYS A 129 -9.04 -3.20 -1.42
C LYS A 129 -9.48 -4.59 -0.95
N SER A 130 -10.21 -5.33 -1.76
CA SER A 130 -10.66 -6.70 -1.48
C SER A 130 -9.49 -7.64 -1.19
N VAL A 131 -8.40 -7.52 -1.96
CA VAL A 131 -7.20 -8.37 -1.89
C VAL A 131 -6.39 -8.09 -0.63
N VAL A 132 -6.12 -6.82 -0.35
CA VAL A 132 -5.17 -6.44 0.70
C VAL A 132 -5.80 -6.17 2.06
N SER A 133 -7.10 -5.85 2.14
CA SER A 133 -7.71 -5.40 3.40
C SER A 133 -7.58 -6.42 4.54
N SER A 134 -7.58 -7.72 4.26
CA SER A 134 -7.48 -8.79 5.25
C SER A 134 -6.19 -8.71 6.10
N PHE A 135 -5.07 -8.31 5.50
CA PHE A 135 -3.77 -8.18 6.15
C PHE A 135 -3.70 -7.00 7.13
N PHE A 136 -4.48 -5.96 6.87
CA PHE A 136 -4.42 -4.68 7.58
C PHE A 136 -5.57 -4.47 8.59
N LYS A 137 -6.61 -5.31 8.59
CA LYS A 137 -7.79 -5.22 9.48
C LYS A 137 -7.47 -5.12 10.98
N LYS A 138 -6.34 -5.69 11.42
CA LYS A 138 -5.93 -5.72 12.83
C LYS A 138 -5.09 -4.51 13.25
N LEU A 139 -4.66 -3.68 12.30
CA LEU A 139 -3.83 -2.52 12.59
C LEU A 139 -4.69 -1.30 12.94
N LYS A 140 -4.12 -0.42 13.75
CA LYS A 140 -4.81 0.82 14.14
C LYS A 140 -4.56 1.89 13.09
N LEU A 141 -5.53 2.78 12.98
CA LEU A 141 -5.37 4.00 12.19
C LEU A 141 -4.36 4.91 12.89
N CYS A 142 -3.39 5.42 12.14
CA CYS A 142 -2.45 6.42 12.63
C CYS A 142 -3.22 7.69 13.02
N LYS A 143 -3.01 8.20 14.24
CA LYS A 143 -3.63 9.42 14.78
C LYS A 143 -2.59 10.46 15.13
#